data_AF-A0A543A7J9-F1
#
_entry.id   AF-A0A543A7J9-F1
#
_cell.length_a   1.000
_cell.length_b   1.000
_cell.length_c   1.000
_cell.angle_alpha   90.00
_cell.angle_beta   90.00
_cell.angle_gamma   90.00
#
_symmetry.space_group_name_H-M   'P 1'
#
loop_
_entity.id
_entity.type
_entity.pdbx_description
1 polymer ?
#
loop_
_entity_poly.entity_id
_entity_poly.type
_entity_poly.pdbx_seq_one_letter_code
_entity_poly.pdbx_strand_id
1 'polypeptide(L)'
;MSLGDSIEAIGNAGLSPQGRPIRSMNGNPETVESNGDEMVQAGQDMVKAATTLLQIQANQLGGGEMAGHAVDALRESVGSAAYTLTQAGELYEPVGTALKRYGSSVSGTKTRADTLASSCEDLWQTYLSLPGDKDGASSPDDVSVGPVPLPADSPVAKEIAEDNQAKADAYEAWKQEATQWDAAYDEWKDAYDAALAEVHDGTVDAIEDYVWENFDDDLTEDRSSDPLYPDGEPEMDDIHQGAFGDCWLLSTLAGQAQADPSKIEDMITDNGDGTYTVRFADGEEVTVDDNALLDHGDVDQAKWISVIESAYAAREGSYGDIDGGNAENAMEDLFGYDVDNFDPDSTKDFFFGNNVSPEDSYNRIDDALDDNRPVSASVRDELGIEGGHSLTVTDVYEVDGVKYVELRNPWASHGQMEDPINEAGGTTMGDGIFRMPLDEFADNFAEVQVAK
;
A
#
# COMPACT_ATOMS: atom_id res chain seq x y z
N MET A 1 -28.14 -25.40 22.25
CA MET A 1 -27.58 -25.88 20.97
C MET A 1 -26.14 -25.44 20.94
N SER A 2 -25.12 -26.26 20.70
CA SER A 2 -25.00 -27.71 20.55
C SER A 2 -23.55 -28.03 20.92
N LEU A 3 -23.33 -29.23 21.46
CA LEU A 3 -22.02 -29.89 21.55
C LEU A 3 -21.30 -29.82 20.20
N GLY A 4 -20.05 -29.36 20.13
CA GLY A 4 -19.37 -29.24 18.84
C GLY A 4 -17.89 -28.87 18.78
N ASP A 5 -17.35 -27.98 19.61
CA ASP A 5 -15.99 -27.44 19.34
C ASP A 5 -14.91 -28.09 20.20
N SER A 6 -14.42 -29.21 19.65
CA SER A 6 -13.03 -29.70 19.63
C SER A 6 -12.28 -29.86 20.96
N ILE A 7 -12.04 -31.13 21.29
CA ILE A 7 -11.09 -31.68 22.28
C ILE A 7 -9.60 -31.41 21.87
N GLU A 8 -9.29 -30.28 21.21
CA GLU A 8 -7.94 -29.98 20.67
C GLU A 8 -7.11 -28.98 21.50
N ALA A 9 -7.59 -28.51 22.66
CA ALA A 9 -6.95 -27.39 23.37
C ALA A 9 -6.43 -27.70 24.80
N ILE A 10 -6.32 -28.97 25.19
CA ILE A 10 -5.48 -29.33 26.34
C ILE A 10 -4.22 -29.90 25.72
N GLY A 11 -3.09 -29.21 25.86
CA GLY A 11 -1.80 -29.79 25.47
C GLY A 11 -1.67 -31.19 26.06
N ASN A 12 -1.08 -32.13 25.31
CA ASN A 12 -1.11 -33.55 25.70
C ASN A 12 -0.58 -33.77 27.14
N ALA A 13 0.34 -32.89 27.60
CA ALA A 13 1.03 -32.97 28.88
C ALA A 13 0.42 -32.10 30.01
N GLY A 14 -0.81 -31.60 29.83
CA GLY A 14 -1.49 -30.75 30.81
C GLY A 14 -1.10 -29.25 30.74
N LEU A 15 -1.43 -28.51 31.80
CA LEU A 15 -1.08 -27.09 31.94
C LEU A 15 0.25 -26.93 32.68
N SER A 16 1.14 -26.11 32.16
CA SER A 16 2.39 -25.73 32.83
C SER A 16 2.14 -24.98 34.15
N PRO A 17 3.17 -24.79 34.99
CA PRO A 17 3.09 -23.95 36.18
C PRO A 17 2.61 -22.52 35.91
N GLN A 18 2.89 -21.97 34.72
CA GLN A 18 2.35 -20.67 34.29
C GLN A 18 0.93 -20.74 33.70
N GLY A 19 0.28 -21.90 33.71
CA GLY A 19 -1.08 -22.11 33.21
C GLY A 19 -1.17 -22.24 31.68
N ARG A 20 -0.07 -22.55 31.00
CA ARG A 20 -0.01 -22.67 29.54
C ARG A 20 -0.21 -24.12 29.10
N PRO A 21 -0.96 -24.40 28.02
CA PRO A 21 -1.05 -25.75 27.48
C PRO A 21 0.31 -26.17 26.89
N ILE A 22 0.92 -27.21 27.48
CA ILE A 22 2.23 -27.70 27.03
C ILE A 22 2.05 -28.46 25.70
N ARG A 23 2.73 -28.01 24.65
CA ARG A 23 2.67 -28.59 23.31
C ARG A 23 3.95 -28.30 22.51
N SER A 24 4.16 -29.07 21.45
CA SER A 24 5.13 -28.72 20.43
C SER A 24 4.76 -27.40 19.75
N MET A 25 5.77 -26.63 19.40
CA MET A 25 5.65 -25.34 18.75
C MET A 25 5.36 -25.54 17.25
N ASN A 26 4.53 -24.68 16.66
CA ASN A 26 4.25 -24.70 15.22
C ASN A 26 5.22 -23.79 14.45
N GLY A 27 5.38 -24.04 13.15
CA GLY A 27 6.22 -23.25 12.24
C GLY A 27 7.60 -23.86 11.96
N ASN A 28 8.25 -23.38 10.89
CA ASN A 28 9.59 -23.79 10.49
C ASN A 28 10.55 -22.59 10.55
N PRO A 29 11.39 -22.48 11.60
CA PRO A 29 12.35 -21.38 11.76
C PRO A 29 13.33 -21.24 10.59
N GLU A 30 13.76 -22.35 9.99
CA GLU A 30 14.65 -22.34 8.83
C GLU A 30 13.99 -21.71 7.61
N THR A 31 12.68 -21.94 7.43
CA THR A 31 11.91 -21.28 6.36
C THR A 31 11.80 -19.78 6.62
N VAL A 32 11.60 -19.35 7.86
CA VAL A 32 11.52 -17.93 8.20
C VAL A 32 12.88 -17.25 7.98
N GLU A 33 13.97 -17.90 8.36
CA GLU A 33 15.33 -17.41 8.11
C GLU A 33 15.64 -17.30 6.61
N SER A 34 15.33 -18.35 5.83
CA SER A 34 15.51 -18.38 4.38
C SER A 34 14.70 -17.30 3.65
N ASN A 35 13.44 -17.10 4.05
CA ASN A 35 12.60 -16.06 3.47
C ASN A 35 13.15 -14.65 3.81
N GLY A 36 13.67 -14.45 5.02
CA GLY A 36 14.34 -13.21 5.39
C GLY A 36 15.58 -12.94 4.52
N ASP A 37 16.40 -13.97 4.26
CA ASP A 37 17.54 -13.88 3.34
C ASP A 37 17.13 -13.54 1.90
N GLU A 38 16.07 -14.18 1.39
CA GLU A 38 15.52 -13.88 0.07
C GLU A 38 15.01 -12.44 -0.04
N MET A 39 14.37 -11.92 1.01
CA MET A 39 13.91 -10.53 1.05
C MET A 39 15.09 -9.54 1.04
N VAL A 40 16.14 -9.79 1.82
CA VAL A 40 17.36 -8.95 1.78
C VAL A 40 17.98 -8.95 0.38
N GLN A 41 18.09 -10.12 -0.24
CA GLN A 41 18.67 -10.24 -1.58
C GLN A 41 17.81 -9.52 -2.63
N ALA A 42 16.48 -9.69 -2.55
CA ALA A 42 15.54 -9.00 -3.42
C ALA A 42 15.64 -7.48 -3.26
N GLY A 43 15.69 -6.97 -2.02
CA GLY A 43 15.82 -5.54 -1.76
C GLY A 43 17.10 -4.95 -2.35
N GLN A 44 18.24 -5.62 -2.13
CA GLN A 44 19.52 -5.21 -2.70
C GLN A 44 19.53 -5.23 -4.24
N ASP A 45 18.82 -6.17 -4.85
CA ASP A 45 18.72 -6.25 -6.31
C ASP A 45 17.77 -5.19 -6.88
N MET A 46 16.71 -4.84 -6.16
CA MET A 46 15.83 -3.71 -6.49
C MET A 46 16.60 -2.39 -6.44
N VAL A 47 17.38 -2.11 -5.40
CA VAL A 47 18.23 -0.90 -5.32
C VAL A 47 19.26 -0.84 -6.44
N LYS A 48 19.90 -1.97 -6.80
CA LYS A 48 20.83 -2.02 -7.94
C LYS A 48 20.14 -1.76 -9.29
N ALA A 49 18.93 -2.31 -9.46
CA ALA A 49 18.13 -2.07 -10.65
C ALA A 49 17.76 -0.59 -10.75
N ALA A 50 17.26 0.00 -9.67
CA ALA A 50 16.98 1.43 -9.58
C ALA A 50 18.20 2.29 -9.90
N THR A 51 19.36 1.99 -9.30
CA THR A 51 20.63 2.69 -9.60
C THR A 51 20.98 2.64 -11.09
N THR A 52 20.71 1.51 -11.75
CA THR A 52 20.96 1.34 -13.18
C THR A 52 19.98 2.16 -14.02
N LEU A 53 18.72 2.22 -13.62
CA LEU A 53 17.68 3.03 -14.27
C LEU A 53 17.99 4.54 -14.14
N LEU A 54 18.41 4.99 -12.96
CA LEU A 54 18.87 6.37 -12.74
C LEU A 54 20.11 6.70 -13.60
N GLN A 55 21.05 5.76 -13.75
CA GLN A 55 22.18 5.94 -14.67
C GLN A 55 21.76 6.04 -16.15
N ILE A 56 20.66 5.40 -16.54
CA ILE A 56 20.07 5.56 -17.88
C ILE A 56 19.48 6.96 -18.00
N GLN A 57 18.64 7.37 -17.06
CA GLN A 57 18.01 8.70 -17.01
C GLN A 57 19.06 9.82 -17.12
N ALA A 58 20.11 9.76 -16.30
CA ALA A 58 21.22 10.71 -16.28
C ALA A 58 22.18 10.62 -17.48
N ASN A 59 21.91 9.74 -18.47
CA ASN A 59 22.77 9.46 -19.63
C ASN A 59 24.22 9.06 -19.25
N GLN A 60 24.39 8.40 -18.10
CA GLN A 60 25.69 7.97 -17.59
C GLN A 60 26.02 6.53 -18.00
N LEU A 61 25.02 5.75 -18.40
CA LEU A 61 25.21 4.37 -18.84
C LEU A 61 25.98 4.33 -20.17
N GLY A 62 27.08 3.58 -20.22
CA GLY A 62 27.91 3.45 -21.43
C GLY A 62 28.71 4.70 -21.81
N GLY A 63 28.83 5.71 -20.94
CA GLY A 63 29.62 6.92 -21.20
C GLY A 63 28.92 7.98 -22.04
N GLY A 64 27.58 7.99 -22.07
CA GLY A 64 26.78 8.96 -22.82
C GLY A 64 26.68 8.69 -24.32
N GLU A 65 27.10 7.51 -24.78
CA GLU A 65 27.08 7.10 -26.19
C GLU A 65 25.70 6.57 -26.64
N MET A 66 24.75 6.37 -25.71
CA MET A 66 23.40 5.92 -26.04
C MET A 66 22.54 7.12 -26.46
N ALA A 67 22.06 7.14 -27.70
CA ALA A 67 21.24 8.22 -28.25
C ALA A 67 20.19 7.71 -29.24
N GLY A 68 19.07 8.41 -29.34
CA GLY A 68 17.97 8.17 -30.28
C GLY A 68 16.62 8.00 -29.57
N HIS A 69 15.53 8.20 -30.32
CA HIS A 69 14.16 8.30 -29.77
C HIS A 69 13.74 7.19 -28.78
N ALA A 70 14.21 5.95 -28.96
CA ALA A 70 13.90 4.87 -28.02
C ALA A 70 14.66 4.99 -26.70
N VAL A 71 15.88 5.54 -26.72
CA VAL A 71 16.67 5.86 -25.52
C VAL A 71 16.09 7.08 -24.83
N ASP A 72 15.65 8.09 -25.59
CA ASP A 72 15.01 9.29 -25.02
C ASP A 72 13.69 8.93 -24.32
N ALA A 73 12.82 8.15 -24.96
CA ALA A 73 11.60 7.62 -24.33
C ALA A 73 11.88 6.72 -23.12
N LEU A 74 12.97 5.93 -23.14
CA LEU A 74 13.41 5.16 -21.97
C LEU A 74 13.89 6.08 -20.85
N ARG A 75 14.61 7.16 -21.15
CA ARG A 75 15.07 8.13 -20.15
C ARG A 75 13.90 8.87 -19.51
N GLU A 76 12.86 9.16 -20.29
CA GLU A 76 11.61 9.76 -19.84
C GLU A 76 10.80 8.78 -18.96
N SER A 77 10.79 7.48 -19.24
CA SER A 77 9.92 6.50 -18.56
C SER A 77 10.52 5.74 -17.37
N VAL A 78 11.85 5.81 -17.14
CA VAL A 78 12.52 4.95 -16.13
C VAL A 78 12.61 5.56 -14.73
N GLY A 79 12.33 6.86 -14.57
CA GLY A 79 12.44 7.57 -13.30
C GLY A 79 11.50 7.01 -12.23
N SER A 80 10.21 6.89 -12.53
CA SER A 80 9.20 6.34 -11.61
C SER A 80 9.49 4.87 -11.27
N ALA A 81 9.88 4.06 -12.25
CA ALA A 81 10.26 2.67 -12.02
C ALA A 81 11.50 2.54 -11.12
N ALA A 82 12.48 3.44 -11.26
CA ALA A 82 13.64 3.50 -10.38
C ALA A 82 13.25 3.89 -8.95
N TYR A 83 12.30 4.82 -8.81
CA TYR A 83 11.77 5.28 -7.54
C TYR A 83 11.07 4.15 -6.77
N THR A 84 10.10 3.47 -7.40
CA THR A 84 9.38 2.34 -6.79
C THR A 84 10.32 1.20 -6.41
N LEU A 85 11.34 0.92 -7.22
CA LEU A 85 12.36 -0.09 -6.91
C LEU A 85 13.26 0.33 -5.75
N THR A 86 13.57 1.61 -5.60
CA THR A 86 14.35 2.10 -4.46
C THR A 86 13.55 1.98 -3.17
N GLN A 87 12.29 2.45 -3.15
CA GLN A 87 11.41 2.30 -1.99
C GLN A 87 11.23 0.83 -1.58
N ALA A 88 10.86 -0.03 -2.54
CA ALA A 88 10.70 -1.44 -2.28
C ALA A 88 12.01 -2.07 -1.78
N GLY A 89 13.15 -1.64 -2.33
CA GLY A 89 14.47 -2.09 -1.92
C GLY A 89 14.82 -1.74 -0.47
N GLU A 90 14.61 -0.48 -0.11
CA GLU A 90 14.90 0.04 1.23
C GLU A 90 13.93 -0.48 2.30
N LEU A 91 12.71 -0.90 1.93
CA LEU A 91 11.79 -1.59 2.83
C LEU A 91 12.10 -3.08 3.01
N TYR A 92 12.49 -3.77 1.93
CA TYR A 92 12.70 -5.21 1.95
C TYR A 92 13.95 -5.63 2.74
N GLU A 93 15.02 -4.83 2.72
CA GLU A 93 16.27 -5.16 3.40
C GLU A 93 16.15 -5.15 4.95
N PRO A 94 15.56 -4.13 5.60
CA PRO A 94 15.35 -4.13 7.05
C PRO A 94 14.37 -5.21 7.51
N VAL A 95 13.22 -5.37 6.82
CA VAL A 95 12.22 -6.40 7.16
C VAL A 95 12.81 -7.80 6.98
N GLY A 96 13.52 -8.03 5.87
CA GLY A 96 14.22 -9.30 5.63
C GLY A 96 15.28 -9.58 6.70
N THR A 97 16.04 -8.56 7.13
CA THR A 97 17.04 -8.66 8.20
C THR A 97 16.41 -9.05 9.54
N ALA A 98 15.28 -8.42 9.91
CA ALA A 98 14.54 -8.73 11.13
C ALA A 98 14.01 -10.18 11.12
N LEU A 99 13.41 -10.60 10.01
CA LEU A 99 12.90 -11.98 9.83
C LEU A 99 14.03 -13.01 9.87
N LYS A 100 15.16 -12.72 9.24
CA LYS A 100 16.36 -13.58 9.29
C LYS A 100 16.83 -13.79 10.72
N ARG A 101 16.98 -12.70 11.49
CA ARG A 101 17.38 -12.76 12.91
C ARG A 101 16.38 -13.55 13.74
N TYR A 102 15.09 -13.31 13.53
CA TYR A 102 14.02 -14.04 14.21
C TYR A 102 14.10 -15.55 13.95
N GLY A 103 14.15 -15.96 12.67
CA GLY A 103 14.26 -17.37 12.26
C GLY A 103 15.48 -18.06 12.88
N SER A 104 16.64 -17.41 12.84
CA SER A 104 17.88 -17.91 13.44
C SER A 104 17.76 -18.06 14.97
N SER A 105 17.17 -17.07 15.64
CA SER A 105 16.98 -17.06 17.10
C SER A 105 16.04 -18.17 17.59
N VAL A 106 14.94 -18.40 16.87
CA VAL A 106 13.90 -19.35 17.31
C VAL A 106 14.16 -20.81 16.93
N SER A 107 15.10 -21.09 16.03
CA SER A 107 15.43 -22.48 15.63
C SER A 107 15.89 -23.36 16.81
N GLY A 108 16.82 -22.84 17.60
CA GLY A 108 17.32 -23.53 18.80
C GLY A 108 16.24 -23.65 19.88
N THR A 109 15.53 -22.56 20.13
CA THR A 109 14.50 -22.49 21.17
C THR A 109 13.31 -23.40 20.86
N LYS A 110 12.88 -23.48 19.59
CA LYS A 110 11.82 -24.40 19.15
C LYS A 110 12.20 -25.86 19.37
N THR A 111 13.40 -26.25 18.95
CA THR A 111 13.90 -27.63 19.12
C THR A 111 13.91 -28.04 20.60
N ARG A 112 14.35 -27.13 21.46
CA ARG A 112 14.35 -27.32 22.92
C ARG A 112 12.93 -27.41 23.47
N ALA A 113 12.03 -26.50 23.09
CA ALA A 113 10.63 -26.51 23.53
C ALA A 113 9.89 -27.77 23.11
N ASP A 114 10.10 -28.27 21.88
CA ASP A 114 9.49 -29.51 21.38
C ASP A 114 9.99 -30.74 22.16
N THR A 115 11.29 -30.79 22.44
CA THR A 115 11.91 -31.87 23.24
C THR A 115 11.33 -31.87 24.65
N LEU A 116 11.24 -30.70 25.28
CA LEU A 116 10.66 -30.53 26.61
C LEU A 116 9.16 -30.88 26.62
N ALA A 117 8.41 -30.53 25.57
CA ALA A 117 7.00 -30.87 25.46
C ALA A 117 6.79 -32.40 25.39
N SER A 118 7.62 -33.11 24.60
CA SER A 118 7.59 -34.58 24.53
C SER A 118 7.99 -35.22 25.86
N SER A 119 8.99 -34.68 26.55
CA SER A 119 9.41 -35.15 27.87
C SER A 119 8.32 -34.94 28.93
N CYS A 120 7.68 -33.77 28.91
CA CYS A 120 6.52 -33.48 29.75
C CYS A 120 5.38 -34.46 29.48
N GLU A 121 5.13 -34.85 28.22
CA GLU A 121 4.11 -35.85 27.88
C GLU A 121 4.38 -37.19 28.57
N ASP A 122 5.60 -37.71 28.41
CA ASP A 122 5.97 -39.00 28.99
C ASP A 122 5.89 -38.99 30.52
N LEU A 123 6.35 -37.90 31.15
CA LEU A 123 6.28 -37.70 32.60
C LEU A 123 4.83 -37.56 33.08
N TRP A 124 3.99 -36.87 32.31
CA TRP A 124 2.58 -36.70 32.62
C TRP A 124 1.81 -38.02 32.54
N GLN A 125 2.03 -38.81 31.49
CA GLN A 125 1.45 -40.15 31.38
C GLN A 125 1.93 -41.09 32.50
N THR A 126 3.21 -40.99 32.89
CA THR A 126 3.74 -41.71 34.05
C THR A 126 2.99 -41.34 35.33
N TYR A 127 2.85 -40.04 35.61
CA TYR A 127 2.07 -39.53 36.75
C TYR A 127 0.61 -40.02 36.75
N LEU A 128 -0.06 -39.99 35.59
CA LEU A 128 -1.44 -40.46 35.45
C LEU A 128 -1.59 -41.97 35.68
N SER A 129 -0.57 -42.75 35.34
CA SER A 129 -0.58 -44.21 35.49
C SER A 129 -0.38 -44.69 36.93
N LEU A 130 0.24 -43.88 37.79
CA LEU A 130 0.54 -44.25 39.17
C LEU A 130 -0.70 -44.18 40.07
N PRO A 131 -0.90 -45.17 40.95
CA PRO A 131 -1.95 -45.13 41.98
C PRO A 131 -1.65 -44.06 43.04
N GLY A 132 -2.63 -43.77 43.90
CA GLY A 132 -2.49 -42.79 44.98
C GLY A 132 -2.90 -41.37 44.59
N ASP A 133 -2.61 -40.45 45.51
CA ASP A 133 -2.88 -39.01 45.45
C ASP A 133 -1.58 -38.24 45.71
N LYS A 134 -1.24 -37.29 44.81
CA LYS A 134 -0.03 -36.47 44.93
C LYS A 134 -0.03 -35.58 46.18
N ASP A 135 -1.20 -35.24 46.69
CA ASP A 135 -1.37 -34.44 47.91
C ASP A 135 -1.70 -35.33 49.13
N GLY A 136 -1.66 -36.66 48.94
CA GLY A 136 -1.93 -37.65 49.96
C GLY A 136 -0.79 -37.83 50.97
N ALA A 137 -1.09 -38.50 52.08
CA ALA A 137 -0.10 -38.80 53.11
C ALA A 137 1.00 -39.74 52.56
N SER A 138 2.26 -39.33 52.67
CA SER A 138 3.44 -40.13 52.29
C SER A 138 4.12 -40.84 53.46
N SER A 139 3.62 -40.62 54.67
CA SER A 139 4.01 -41.36 55.87
C SER A 139 2.88 -42.32 56.28
N PRO A 140 3.17 -43.60 56.58
CA PRO A 140 2.16 -44.54 57.07
C PRO A 140 1.43 -44.08 58.34
N ASP A 141 2.07 -43.24 59.16
CA ASP A 141 1.49 -42.67 60.38
C ASP A 141 0.35 -41.68 60.11
N ASP A 142 0.31 -41.10 58.91
CA ASP A 142 -0.62 -40.04 58.54
C ASP A 142 -1.76 -40.52 57.62
N VAL A 143 -1.78 -41.82 57.27
CA VAL A 143 -2.78 -42.39 56.36
C VAL A 143 -4.13 -42.58 57.05
N SER A 144 -5.19 -42.11 56.38
CA SER A 144 -6.58 -42.27 56.82
C SER A 144 -7.52 -42.69 55.68
N VAL A 145 -8.62 -43.36 56.03
CA VAL A 145 -9.74 -43.67 55.12
C VAL A 145 -10.96 -42.92 55.62
N GLY A 146 -11.26 -41.78 55.01
CA GLY A 146 -12.23 -40.82 55.57
C GLY A 146 -11.74 -40.26 56.92
N PRO A 147 -12.59 -40.14 57.95
CA PRO A 147 -12.17 -39.61 59.25
C PRO A 147 -11.41 -40.62 60.13
N VAL A 148 -11.08 -41.81 59.60
CA VAL A 148 -10.52 -42.93 60.39
C VAL A 148 -9.03 -43.12 60.06
N PRO A 149 -8.11 -42.90 61.02
CA PRO A 149 -6.69 -43.23 60.86
C PRO A 149 -6.47 -44.74 60.77
N LEU A 150 -5.55 -45.17 59.91
CA LEU A 150 -5.08 -46.55 59.86
C LEU A 150 -3.90 -46.76 60.81
N PRO A 151 -3.71 -47.96 61.39
CA PRO A 151 -2.48 -48.29 62.11
C PRO A 151 -1.27 -48.21 61.18
N ALA A 152 -0.23 -47.46 61.55
CA ALA A 152 0.96 -47.22 60.73
C ALA A 152 1.73 -48.50 60.37
N ASP A 153 1.63 -49.55 61.20
CA ASP A 153 2.26 -50.84 60.95
C ASP A 153 1.48 -51.73 59.96
N SER A 154 0.22 -51.38 59.66
CA SER A 154 -0.65 -52.08 58.72
C SER A 154 -0.06 -52.10 57.32
N PRO A 155 -0.11 -53.25 56.60
CA PRO A 155 0.30 -53.33 55.20
C PRO A 155 -0.39 -52.30 54.30
N VAL A 156 -1.67 -52.03 54.56
CA VAL A 156 -2.48 -51.09 53.76
C VAL A 156 -2.03 -49.63 53.96
N ALA A 157 -1.64 -49.24 55.17
CA ALA A 157 -1.16 -47.89 55.44
C ALA A 157 0.21 -47.65 54.77
N LYS A 158 1.06 -48.67 54.74
CA LYS A 158 2.36 -48.62 54.04
C LYS A 158 2.19 -48.54 52.53
N GLU A 159 1.32 -49.37 51.94
CA GLU A 159 1.03 -49.36 50.50
C GLU A 159 0.47 -48.00 50.04
N ILE A 160 -0.51 -47.43 50.76
CA ILE A 160 -1.04 -46.10 50.43
C ILE A 160 0.03 -45.01 50.53
N ALA A 161 0.87 -45.04 51.57
CA ALA A 161 1.94 -44.05 51.74
C ALA A 161 3.00 -44.16 50.64
N GLU A 162 3.37 -45.38 50.24
CA GLU A 162 4.29 -45.65 49.13
C GLU A 162 3.70 -45.19 47.78
N ASP A 163 2.42 -45.48 47.51
CA ASP A 163 1.73 -45.04 46.29
C ASP A 163 1.64 -43.51 46.20
N ASN A 164 1.23 -42.84 47.29
CA ASN A 164 1.15 -41.38 47.34
C ASN A 164 2.52 -40.72 47.14
N GLN A 165 3.57 -41.25 47.78
CA GLN A 165 4.93 -40.75 47.62
C GLN A 165 5.42 -40.91 46.18
N ALA A 166 5.23 -42.08 45.57
CA ALA A 166 5.61 -42.33 44.19
C ALA A 166 4.88 -41.39 43.22
N LYS A 167 3.58 -41.11 43.46
CA LYS A 167 2.80 -40.19 42.65
C LYS A 167 3.21 -38.73 42.83
N ALA A 168 3.53 -38.31 44.05
CA ALA A 168 4.07 -36.98 44.34
C ALA A 168 5.43 -36.77 43.66
N ASP A 169 6.33 -37.76 43.71
CA ASP A 169 7.64 -37.70 43.06
C ASP A 169 7.51 -37.60 41.53
N ALA A 170 6.58 -38.37 40.92
CA ALA A 170 6.30 -38.28 39.49
C ALA A 170 5.73 -36.90 39.09
N TYR A 171 4.85 -36.33 39.92
CA TYR A 171 4.32 -34.98 39.70
C TYR A 171 5.40 -33.91 39.78
N GLU A 172 6.31 -33.97 40.76
CA GLU A 172 7.41 -33.00 40.88
C GLU A 172 8.43 -33.15 39.73
N ALA A 173 8.68 -34.37 39.24
CA ALA A 173 9.50 -34.58 38.05
C ALA A 173 8.88 -33.92 36.80
N TRP A 174 7.58 -34.13 36.55
CA TRP A 174 6.85 -33.45 35.48
C TRP A 174 6.91 -31.92 35.64
N LYS A 175 6.69 -31.41 36.85
CA LYS A 175 6.65 -29.97 37.13
C LYS A 175 7.99 -29.28 36.91
N GLN A 176 9.11 -29.95 37.22
CA GLN A 176 10.46 -29.46 36.93
C GLN A 176 10.67 -29.33 35.42
N GLU A 177 10.25 -30.32 34.64
CA GLU A 177 10.35 -30.29 33.18
C GLU A 177 9.43 -29.22 32.57
N ALA A 178 8.18 -29.12 33.05
CA ALA A 178 7.21 -28.14 32.61
C ALA A 178 7.67 -26.69 32.88
N THR A 179 8.39 -26.46 33.99
CA THR A 179 9.01 -25.16 34.28
C THR A 179 10.09 -24.80 33.26
N GLN A 180 10.87 -25.79 32.80
CA GLN A 180 11.87 -25.56 31.75
C GLN A 180 11.20 -25.29 30.39
N TRP A 181 10.07 -25.94 30.12
CA TRP A 181 9.27 -25.67 28.92
C TRP A 181 8.75 -24.22 28.92
N ASP A 182 8.23 -23.73 30.04
CA ASP A 182 7.79 -22.33 30.18
C ASP A 182 8.92 -21.34 29.87
N ALA A 183 10.12 -21.60 30.38
CA ALA A 183 11.29 -20.75 30.10
C ALA A 183 11.69 -20.76 28.62
N ALA A 184 11.60 -21.92 27.95
CA ALA A 184 11.85 -22.00 26.51
C ALA A 184 10.77 -21.27 25.70
N TYR A 185 9.51 -21.30 26.15
CA TYR A 185 8.44 -20.52 25.52
C TYR A 185 8.66 -19.01 25.67
N ASP A 186 9.06 -18.55 26.86
CA ASP A 186 9.33 -17.12 27.10
C ASP A 186 10.47 -16.61 26.20
N GLU A 187 11.56 -17.38 26.08
CA GLU A 187 12.67 -17.07 25.17
C GLU A 187 12.23 -16.99 23.70
N TRP A 188 11.31 -17.86 23.27
CA TRP A 188 10.71 -17.80 21.94
C TRP A 188 9.85 -16.55 21.73
N LYS A 189 9.07 -16.17 22.74
CA LYS A 189 8.18 -15.00 22.69
C LYS A 189 8.96 -13.69 22.68
N ASP A 190 10.02 -13.59 23.46
CA ASP A 190 10.90 -12.40 23.49
C ASP A 190 11.57 -12.18 22.12
N ALA A 191 11.98 -13.26 21.45
CA ALA A 191 12.54 -13.17 20.09
C ALA A 191 11.51 -12.65 19.06
N TYR A 192 10.24 -13.05 19.19
CA TYR A 192 9.16 -12.54 18.35
C TYR A 192 8.90 -11.06 18.59
N ASP A 193 8.82 -10.62 19.84
CA ASP A 193 8.57 -9.21 20.18
C ASP A 193 9.72 -8.29 19.74
N ALA A 194 10.97 -8.76 19.85
CA ALA A 194 12.12 -8.02 19.36
C ALA A 194 12.09 -7.83 17.84
N ALA A 195 11.73 -8.87 17.09
CA ALA A 195 11.60 -8.79 15.64
C ALA A 195 10.45 -7.86 15.21
N LEU A 196 9.33 -7.89 15.93
CA LEU A 196 8.20 -7.00 15.69
C LEU A 196 8.58 -5.54 15.95
N ALA A 197 9.33 -5.26 17.02
CA ALA A 197 9.80 -3.92 17.33
C ALA A 197 10.77 -3.38 16.25
N GLU A 198 11.68 -4.20 15.71
CA GLU A 198 12.58 -3.77 14.62
C GLU A 198 11.82 -3.35 13.35
N VAL A 199 10.66 -3.95 13.08
CA VAL A 199 9.81 -3.62 11.93
C VAL A 199 8.94 -2.39 12.19
N HIS A 200 8.45 -2.18 13.41
CA HIS A 200 7.49 -1.12 13.74
C HIS A 200 8.07 0.15 14.39
N ASP A 201 9.25 0.10 15.02
CA ASP A 201 9.80 1.23 15.80
C ASP A 201 10.67 2.14 14.92
N GLY A 202 10.03 2.79 13.94
CA GLY A 202 10.61 3.90 13.17
C GLY A 202 11.55 3.52 12.04
N THR A 203 11.75 2.25 11.71
CA THR A 203 12.58 1.86 10.55
C THR A 203 11.84 2.07 9.23
N VAL A 204 10.55 1.73 9.16
CA VAL A 204 9.74 1.91 7.94
C VAL A 204 9.44 3.39 7.74
N ASP A 205 8.83 4.03 8.74
CA ASP A 205 8.49 5.46 8.70
C ASP A 205 9.74 6.34 8.45
N ALA A 206 10.89 6.08 9.09
CA ALA A 206 12.09 6.87 8.83
C ALA A 206 12.78 6.54 7.49
N ILE A 207 12.49 5.38 6.87
CA ILE A 207 12.94 5.07 5.51
C ILE A 207 12.05 5.80 4.52
N GLU A 208 10.73 5.82 4.73
CA GLU A 208 9.80 6.65 3.96
C GLU A 208 10.22 8.13 4.01
N ASP A 209 10.46 8.67 5.21
CA ASP A 209 10.95 10.04 5.40
C ASP A 209 12.34 10.27 4.77
N TYR A 210 13.28 9.32 4.89
CA TYR A 210 14.63 9.45 4.33
C TYR A 210 14.64 9.41 2.80
N VAL A 211 13.80 8.56 2.19
CA VAL A 211 13.62 8.50 0.72
C VAL A 211 13.07 9.82 0.22
N TRP A 212 12.09 10.39 0.92
CA TRP A 212 11.55 11.72 0.64
C TRP A 212 12.65 12.80 0.69
N GLU A 213 13.45 12.85 1.76
CA GLU A 213 14.46 13.91 1.95
C GLU A 213 15.72 13.79 1.06
N ASN A 214 16.08 12.60 0.55
CA ASN A 214 17.38 12.36 -0.11
C ASN A 214 17.32 12.03 -1.60
N PHE A 215 16.13 11.79 -2.17
CA PHE A 215 15.93 11.60 -3.62
C PHE A 215 15.23 12.79 -4.29
N ASP A 216 14.85 13.82 -3.52
CA ASP A 216 14.21 15.07 -3.97
C ASP A 216 15.06 15.85 -4.98
N ASP A 217 16.39 15.90 -4.78
CA ASP A 217 17.33 16.72 -5.59
C ASP A 217 17.39 16.32 -7.10
N ASP A 218 16.92 15.14 -7.51
CA ASP A 218 16.97 14.64 -8.91
C ASP A 218 15.56 14.52 -9.55
N LEU A 219 14.49 14.76 -8.77
CA LEU A 219 13.09 14.78 -9.21
C LEU A 219 12.43 16.15 -9.02
N THR A 220 13.15 17.11 -8.44
CA THR A 220 12.64 18.47 -8.25
C THR A 220 13.52 19.50 -8.92
N GLU A 221 12.91 20.63 -9.24
CA GLU A 221 13.58 21.78 -9.83
C GLU A 221 13.33 23.05 -9.01
N ASP A 222 14.29 23.97 -9.11
CA ASP A 222 14.16 25.31 -8.55
C ASP A 222 13.32 26.19 -9.49
N ARG A 223 12.06 26.38 -9.13
CA ARG A 223 11.09 27.27 -9.81
C ARG A 223 10.91 28.60 -9.07
N SER A 224 11.86 29.01 -8.23
CA SER A 224 11.77 30.28 -7.49
C SER A 224 11.74 31.52 -8.39
N SER A 225 12.21 31.40 -9.64
CA SER A 225 12.14 32.48 -10.64
C SER A 225 10.84 32.56 -11.42
N ASP A 226 10.03 31.51 -11.38
CA ASP A 226 8.85 31.39 -12.23
C ASP A 226 7.64 32.11 -11.60
N PRO A 227 6.82 32.80 -12.41
CA PRO A 227 5.55 33.33 -11.91
C PRO A 227 4.63 32.17 -11.51
N LEU A 228 3.89 32.32 -10.39
CA LEU A 228 2.90 31.33 -9.97
C LEU A 228 1.86 31.08 -11.08
N TYR A 229 1.32 32.17 -11.63
CA TYR A 229 0.40 32.18 -12.77
C TYR A 229 1.06 32.95 -13.93
N PRO A 230 1.55 32.27 -15.00
CA PRO A 230 2.27 32.91 -16.10
C PRO A 230 1.49 34.03 -16.80
N ASP A 231 0.20 33.80 -17.06
CA ASP A 231 -0.68 34.75 -17.75
C ASP A 231 -1.61 35.54 -16.81
N GLY A 232 -1.47 35.32 -15.50
CA GLY A 232 -2.08 36.12 -14.44
C GLY A 232 -3.27 35.45 -13.72
N GLU A 233 -3.83 34.41 -14.31
CA GLU A 233 -4.80 33.48 -13.70
C GLU A 233 -4.45 32.04 -14.15
N PRO A 234 -4.93 30.99 -13.46
CA PRO A 234 -4.82 29.62 -13.94
C PRO A 234 -5.54 29.43 -15.28
N GLU A 235 -4.84 28.92 -16.29
CA GLU A 235 -5.43 28.59 -17.59
C GLU A 235 -5.29 27.10 -17.89
N MET A 236 -6.22 26.54 -18.68
CA MET A 236 -6.14 25.13 -19.09
C MET A 236 -4.87 24.84 -19.91
N ASP A 237 -4.43 25.81 -20.71
CA ASP A 237 -3.26 25.71 -21.58
C ASP A 237 -1.94 25.74 -20.79
N ASP A 238 -1.97 26.08 -19.49
CA ASP A 238 -0.80 25.99 -18.59
C ASP A 238 -0.37 24.53 -18.35
N ILE A 239 -1.27 23.57 -18.62
CA ILE A 239 -1.12 22.17 -18.22
C ILE A 239 -0.42 21.35 -19.30
N HIS A 240 0.77 20.86 -18.97
CA HIS A 240 1.64 20.04 -19.80
C HIS A 240 2.20 18.88 -18.97
N GLN A 241 1.45 17.79 -18.90
CA GLN A 241 1.85 16.61 -18.13
C GLN A 241 3.24 16.09 -18.56
N GLY A 242 4.10 15.90 -17.57
CA GLY A 242 5.41 15.29 -17.71
C GLY A 242 5.35 13.75 -17.72
N ALA A 243 6.35 13.11 -17.14
CA ALA A 243 6.50 11.65 -17.20
C ALA A 243 5.67 10.85 -16.17
N PHE A 244 4.94 11.52 -15.27
CA PHE A 244 4.17 10.88 -14.19
C PHE A 244 2.76 10.50 -14.67
N GLY A 245 2.16 9.44 -14.11
CA GLY A 245 0.82 8.94 -14.48
C GLY A 245 -0.33 9.62 -13.72
N ASP A 246 -0.19 10.89 -13.38
CA ASP A 246 -1.16 11.74 -12.67
C ASP A 246 -2.20 12.41 -13.61
N CYS A 247 -2.40 11.87 -14.82
CA CYS A 247 -3.29 12.43 -15.84
C CYS A 247 -4.71 12.72 -15.32
N TRP A 248 -5.18 11.96 -14.34
CA TRP A 248 -6.45 12.12 -13.65
C TRP A 248 -6.52 13.41 -12.83
N LEU A 249 -5.43 13.78 -12.15
CA LEU A 249 -5.28 15.02 -11.41
C LEU A 249 -5.20 16.20 -12.38
N LEU A 250 -4.32 16.10 -13.39
CA LEU A 250 -4.09 17.16 -14.37
C LEU A 250 -5.30 17.45 -15.24
N SER A 251 -6.02 16.42 -15.68
CA SER A 251 -7.27 16.60 -16.45
C SER A 251 -8.35 17.28 -15.62
N THR A 252 -8.38 17.02 -14.31
CA THR A 252 -9.31 17.68 -13.39
C THR A 252 -8.95 19.15 -13.20
N LEU A 253 -7.67 19.46 -13.01
CA LEU A 253 -7.18 20.84 -12.92
C LEU A 253 -7.45 21.63 -14.20
N ALA A 254 -7.26 21.01 -15.38
CA ALA A 254 -7.58 21.60 -16.68
C ALA A 254 -9.06 21.95 -16.79
N GLY A 255 -9.94 21.01 -16.44
CA GLY A 255 -11.39 21.26 -16.44
C GLY A 255 -11.79 22.34 -15.45
N GLN A 256 -11.16 22.38 -14.26
CA GLN A 256 -11.47 23.39 -13.26
C GLN A 256 -10.93 24.78 -13.64
N ALA A 257 -9.76 24.88 -14.26
CA ALA A 257 -9.23 26.13 -14.78
C ALA A 257 -10.13 26.71 -15.89
N GLN A 258 -10.66 25.85 -16.76
CA GLN A 258 -11.64 26.24 -17.77
C GLN A 258 -12.97 26.70 -17.16
N ALA A 259 -13.45 25.99 -16.13
CA ALA A 259 -14.75 26.22 -15.52
C ALA A 259 -14.78 27.44 -14.58
N ASP A 260 -13.87 27.48 -13.61
CA ASP A 260 -13.77 28.56 -12.62
C ASP A 260 -12.34 28.59 -12.05
N PRO A 261 -11.42 29.38 -12.65
CA PRO A 261 -10.03 29.44 -12.22
C PRO A 261 -9.88 30.03 -10.81
N SER A 262 -10.87 30.78 -10.32
CA SER A 262 -10.83 31.37 -8.98
C SER A 262 -10.82 30.30 -7.86
N LYS A 263 -11.34 29.10 -8.12
CA LYS A 263 -11.23 27.98 -7.17
C LYS A 263 -9.79 27.50 -6.98
N ILE A 264 -8.99 27.53 -8.05
CA ILE A 264 -7.56 27.20 -8.01
C ILE A 264 -6.77 28.33 -7.34
N GLU A 265 -7.15 29.59 -7.58
CA GLU A 265 -6.54 30.72 -6.87
C GLU A 265 -6.84 30.67 -5.36
N ASP A 266 -8.09 30.39 -4.97
CA ASP A 266 -8.52 30.38 -3.57
C ASP A 266 -7.88 29.25 -2.74
N MET A 267 -7.44 28.18 -3.39
CA MET A 267 -6.80 27.03 -2.71
C MET A 267 -5.30 27.23 -2.48
N ILE A 268 -4.62 28.09 -3.26
CA ILE A 268 -3.18 28.34 -3.11
C ILE A 268 -2.97 29.64 -2.33
N THR A 269 -2.18 29.56 -1.26
CA THR A 269 -1.68 30.72 -0.51
C THR A 269 -0.18 30.89 -0.74
N ASP A 270 0.22 31.98 -1.38
CA ASP A 270 1.62 32.42 -1.42
C ASP A 270 2.00 33.02 -0.05
N ASN A 271 2.94 32.37 0.64
CA ASN A 271 3.37 32.78 1.98
C ASN A 271 4.38 33.95 1.96
N GLY A 272 4.89 34.31 0.78
CA GLY A 272 5.82 35.42 0.58
C GLY A 272 7.26 35.14 1.02
N ASP A 273 7.60 33.88 1.28
CA ASP A 273 8.92 33.43 1.70
C ASP A 273 9.53 32.32 0.83
N GLY A 274 8.95 32.07 -0.35
CA GLY A 274 9.33 30.98 -1.26
C GLY A 274 8.49 29.72 -1.08
N THR A 275 7.57 29.71 -0.10
CA THR A 275 6.67 28.58 0.12
C THR A 275 5.23 28.88 -0.30
N TYR A 276 4.51 27.83 -0.69
CA TYR A 276 3.12 27.88 -1.09
C TYR A 276 2.32 26.87 -0.26
N THR A 277 1.18 27.30 0.28
CA THR A 277 0.27 26.42 1.02
C THR A 277 -0.96 26.12 0.17
N VAL A 278 -1.22 24.83 -0.08
CA VAL A 278 -2.40 24.33 -0.78
C VAL A 278 -3.40 23.83 0.24
N ARG A 279 -4.65 24.33 0.18
CA ARG A 279 -5.76 23.90 1.03
C ARG A 279 -6.68 22.95 0.28
N PHE A 280 -6.83 21.74 0.78
CA PHE A 280 -7.75 20.72 0.28
C PHE A 280 -9.18 20.93 0.77
N ALA A 281 -10.15 20.28 0.14
CA ALA A 281 -11.57 20.46 0.41
C ALA A 281 -12.00 20.02 1.81
N ASP A 282 -11.28 19.05 2.39
CA ASP A 282 -11.48 18.59 3.77
C ASP A 282 -10.91 19.56 4.84
N GLY A 283 -10.18 20.60 4.39
CA GLY A 283 -9.55 21.62 5.22
C GLY A 283 -8.11 21.30 5.62
N GLU A 284 -7.53 20.20 5.14
CA GLU A 284 -6.10 19.94 5.25
C GLU A 284 -5.30 20.99 4.45
N GLU A 285 -4.14 21.39 4.98
CA GLU A 285 -3.25 22.36 4.37
C GLU A 285 -1.84 21.77 4.27
N VAL A 286 -1.29 21.70 3.06
CA VAL A 286 0.07 21.22 2.80
C VAL A 286 0.90 22.36 2.26
N THR A 287 2.14 22.51 2.76
CA THR A 287 3.06 23.57 2.35
C THR A 287 4.25 22.99 1.62
N VAL A 288 4.56 23.55 0.45
CA VAL A 288 5.67 23.14 -0.43
C VAL A 288 6.61 24.32 -0.68
N ASP A 289 7.88 24.03 -0.99
CA ASP A 289 8.92 25.02 -1.27
C ASP A 289 9.14 25.11 -2.79
N ASP A 290 9.24 26.33 -3.33
CA ASP A 290 9.45 26.54 -4.76
C ASP A 290 10.85 26.22 -5.28
N ASN A 291 11.81 25.98 -4.38
CA ASN A 291 13.12 25.46 -4.74
C ASN A 291 13.17 23.94 -4.92
N ALA A 292 12.07 23.24 -4.62
CA ALA A 292 11.94 21.79 -4.65
C ALA A 292 10.53 21.36 -5.12
N LEU A 293 10.07 21.92 -6.24
CA LEU A 293 8.82 21.46 -6.89
C LEU A 293 9.12 20.36 -7.90
N LEU A 294 8.12 19.53 -8.19
CA LEU A 294 8.27 18.43 -9.15
C LEU A 294 8.86 18.90 -10.49
N ASP A 295 9.95 18.26 -10.90
CA ASP A 295 10.59 18.45 -12.21
C ASP A 295 9.82 17.63 -13.25
N HIS A 296 9.19 18.32 -14.19
CA HIS A 296 8.48 17.70 -15.31
C HIS A 296 9.36 17.54 -16.56
N GLY A 297 10.64 17.88 -16.48
CA GLY A 297 11.57 17.95 -17.60
C GLY A 297 11.40 19.22 -18.43
N ASP A 298 11.87 19.19 -19.69
CA ASP A 298 11.77 20.32 -20.63
C ASP A 298 10.33 20.49 -21.19
N VAL A 299 9.32 20.63 -20.32
CA VAL A 299 7.92 20.94 -20.69
C VAL A 299 7.51 22.32 -20.15
N ASP A 300 6.60 23.01 -20.84
CA ASP A 300 6.18 24.38 -20.50
C ASP A 300 5.01 24.38 -19.48
N GLN A 301 5.16 23.61 -18.38
CA GLN A 301 4.16 23.48 -17.32
C GLN A 301 4.21 24.70 -16.39
N ALA A 302 3.07 25.33 -16.08
CA ALA A 302 3.06 26.45 -15.14
C ALA A 302 3.31 26.05 -13.68
N LYS A 303 3.88 26.97 -12.89
CA LYS A 303 4.28 26.72 -11.50
C LYS A 303 3.11 26.33 -10.59
N TRP A 304 1.91 26.89 -10.81
CA TRP A 304 0.75 26.57 -9.97
C TRP A 304 0.36 25.09 -10.06
N ILE A 305 0.60 24.43 -11.19
CA ILE A 305 0.40 22.98 -11.33
C ILE A 305 1.37 22.24 -10.44
N SER A 306 2.67 22.52 -10.58
CA SER A 306 3.71 21.85 -9.79
C SER A 306 3.51 22.09 -8.28
N VAL A 307 3.03 23.26 -7.87
CA VAL A 307 2.66 23.54 -6.47
C VAL A 307 1.54 22.61 -5.98
N ILE A 308 0.46 22.44 -6.77
CA ILE A 308 -0.65 21.55 -6.39
C ILE A 308 -0.23 20.10 -6.41
N GLU A 309 0.49 19.65 -7.45
CA GLU A 309 0.97 18.27 -7.54
C GLU A 309 1.93 17.91 -6.40
N SER A 310 2.92 18.76 -6.12
CA SER A 310 3.83 18.54 -4.98
C SER A 310 3.08 18.48 -3.66
N ALA A 311 2.05 19.33 -3.48
CA ALA A 311 1.24 19.29 -2.27
C ALA A 311 0.34 18.05 -2.19
N TYR A 312 -0.20 17.58 -3.32
CA TYR A 312 -0.99 16.36 -3.41
C TYR A 312 -0.13 15.13 -3.13
N ALA A 313 1.04 15.03 -3.76
CA ALA A 313 2.01 13.98 -3.53
C ALA A 313 2.44 13.93 -2.06
N ALA A 314 2.73 15.07 -1.45
CA ALA A 314 3.07 15.14 -0.02
C ALA A 314 1.90 14.76 0.90
N ARG A 315 0.64 14.95 0.48
CA ARG A 315 -0.55 14.49 1.21
C ARG A 315 -0.74 12.97 1.11
N GLU A 316 -0.56 12.41 -0.08
CA GLU A 316 -0.77 10.97 -0.34
C GLU A 316 0.41 10.11 0.10
N GLY A 317 1.61 10.68 0.21
CA GLY A 317 2.83 10.05 0.68
C GLY A 317 4.01 10.29 -0.25
N SER A 318 3.80 10.14 -1.55
CA SER A 318 4.82 10.39 -2.57
C SER A 318 4.29 10.70 -3.97
N TYR A 319 5.17 11.15 -4.88
CA TYR A 319 4.86 11.26 -6.31
C TYR A 319 4.51 9.91 -6.96
N GLY A 320 5.02 8.79 -6.39
CA GLY A 320 4.66 7.46 -6.85
C GLY A 320 3.27 7.02 -6.40
N ASP A 321 2.75 7.58 -5.30
CA ASP A 321 1.41 7.26 -4.78
C ASP A 321 0.29 7.96 -5.56
N ILE A 322 0.63 8.98 -6.36
CA ILE A 322 -0.29 9.65 -7.29
C ILE A 322 -0.16 9.14 -8.74
N ASP A 323 0.73 8.17 -8.99
CA ASP A 323 0.91 7.51 -10.29
C ASP A 323 -0.21 6.47 -10.50
N GLY A 324 -1.21 6.86 -11.30
CA GLY A 324 -2.46 6.14 -11.44
C GLY A 324 -3.48 6.55 -10.39
N GLY A 325 -4.70 6.84 -10.84
CA GLY A 325 -5.76 7.34 -9.98
C GLY A 325 -7.04 7.59 -10.76
N ASN A 326 -7.95 8.37 -10.20
CA ASN A 326 -9.26 8.57 -10.76
C ASN A 326 -9.69 10.03 -10.57
N ALA A 327 -10.24 10.68 -11.62
CA ALA A 327 -10.56 12.11 -11.58
C ALA A 327 -11.63 12.45 -10.53
N GLU A 328 -12.47 11.48 -10.14
CA GLU A 328 -13.41 11.63 -9.02
C GLU A 328 -12.68 12.03 -7.74
N ASN A 329 -11.56 11.36 -7.43
CA ASN A 329 -10.78 11.67 -6.24
C ASN A 329 -10.25 13.10 -6.29
N ALA A 330 -9.70 13.54 -7.44
CA ALA A 330 -9.21 14.93 -7.57
C ALA A 330 -10.34 15.95 -7.43
N MET A 331 -11.51 15.68 -8.01
CA MET A 331 -12.69 16.56 -7.90
C MET A 331 -13.19 16.67 -6.45
N GLU A 332 -13.17 15.56 -5.71
CA GLU A 332 -13.54 15.51 -4.29
C GLU A 332 -12.47 16.17 -3.41
N ASP A 333 -11.21 15.77 -3.53
CA ASP A 333 -10.11 16.18 -2.67
C ASP A 333 -9.74 17.66 -2.82
N LEU A 334 -9.71 18.18 -4.05
CA LEU A 334 -9.32 19.56 -4.30
C LEU A 334 -10.49 20.53 -4.12
N PHE A 335 -11.67 20.14 -4.60
CA PHE A 335 -12.78 21.08 -4.80
C PHE A 335 -14.05 20.72 -4.03
N GLY A 336 -14.12 19.53 -3.43
CA GLY A 336 -15.26 19.08 -2.64
C GLY A 336 -16.52 18.81 -3.45
N TYR A 337 -16.38 18.50 -4.74
CA TYR A 337 -17.52 18.12 -5.58
C TYR A 337 -17.97 16.71 -5.26
N ASP A 338 -19.29 16.49 -5.18
CA ASP A 338 -19.81 15.13 -5.42
C ASP A 338 -19.66 14.84 -6.93
N VAL A 339 -19.39 13.59 -7.32
CA VAL A 339 -19.19 13.24 -8.74
C VAL A 339 -20.28 12.29 -9.24
N ASP A 340 -20.71 12.48 -10.48
CA ASP A 340 -21.50 11.51 -11.24
C ASP A 340 -20.59 10.75 -12.20
N ASN A 341 -20.39 9.46 -11.93
CA ASN A 341 -19.68 8.55 -12.82
C ASN A 341 -20.67 7.72 -13.65
N PHE A 342 -20.42 7.64 -14.95
CA PHE A 342 -21.21 6.81 -15.85
C PHE A 342 -20.41 6.35 -17.07
N ASP A 343 -20.78 5.18 -17.61
CA ASP A 343 -20.32 4.73 -18.92
C ASP A 343 -21.17 5.43 -20.01
N PRO A 344 -20.55 6.12 -20.99
CA PRO A 344 -21.27 6.84 -22.04
C PRO A 344 -21.98 5.92 -23.05
N ASP A 345 -21.72 4.60 -23.03
CA ASP A 345 -22.41 3.61 -23.86
C ASP A 345 -23.25 2.62 -23.02
N SER A 346 -24.56 2.81 -23.07
CA SER A 346 -25.56 1.91 -22.45
C SER A 346 -25.49 0.43 -22.88
N THR A 347 -24.77 0.11 -23.95
CA THR A 347 -24.62 -1.26 -24.47
C THR A 347 -23.35 -1.96 -24.02
N LYS A 348 -22.35 -1.21 -23.53
CA LYS A 348 -21.14 -1.76 -22.91
C LYS A 348 -21.41 -1.84 -21.42
N ASP A 349 -21.22 -3.01 -20.84
CA ASP A 349 -21.48 -3.24 -19.42
C ASP A 349 -20.15 -3.58 -18.75
N PHE A 350 -19.50 -2.58 -18.16
CA PHE A 350 -18.28 -2.76 -17.39
C PHE A 350 -18.51 -2.38 -15.93
N PHE A 351 -18.57 -3.42 -15.08
CA PHE A 351 -18.46 -3.50 -13.62
C PHE A 351 -19.19 -2.52 -12.66
N PHE A 352 -19.60 -1.30 -13.05
CA PHE A 352 -20.03 -0.23 -12.14
C PHE A 352 -21.55 0.05 -12.13
N GLY A 353 -22.28 -0.46 -13.13
CA GLY A 353 -23.76 -0.55 -13.10
C GLY A 353 -24.54 0.74 -13.34
N ASN A 354 -23.92 1.78 -13.93
CA ASN A 354 -24.52 3.10 -14.12
C ASN A 354 -24.33 3.65 -15.55
N ASN A 355 -24.65 2.84 -16.55
CA ASN A 355 -24.43 3.17 -17.96
C ASN A 355 -25.61 4.01 -18.49
N VAL A 356 -25.31 4.95 -19.38
CA VAL A 356 -26.32 5.85 -19.97
C VAL A 356 -26.28 5.78 -21.48
N SER A 357 -27.36 6.19 -22.16
CA SER A 357 -27.30 6.26 -23.61
C SER A 357 -26.30 7.33 -24.06
N PRO A 358 -25.69 7.24 -25.25
CA PRO A 358 -24.82 8.30 -25.77
C PRO A 358 -25.51 9.68 -25.72
N GLU A 359 -26.81 9.72 -26.01
CA GLU A 359 -27.62 10.94 -25.93
C GLU A 359 -27.75 11.48 -24.49
N ASP A 360 -27.98 10.61 -23.51
CA ASP A 360 -28.04 11.01 -22.10
C ASP A 360 -26.65 11.44 -21.59
N SER A 361 -25.57 10.79 -22.05
CA SER A 361 -24.19 11.21 -21.80
C SER A 361 -23.95 12.62 -22.30
N TYR A 362 -24.29 12.89 -23.57
CA TYR A 362 -24.17 14.23 -24.17
C TYR A 362 -24.90 15.27 -23.33
N ASN A 363 -26.16 15.03 -22.96
CA ASN A 363 -26.95 16.01 -22.22
C ASN A 363 -26.39 16.28 -20.82
N ARG A 364 -25.84 15.27 -20.15
CA ARG A 364 -25.20 15.45 -18.84
C ARG A 364 -23.91 16.25 -18.92
N ILE A 365 -23.11 16.03 -19.96
CA ILE A 365 -21.89 16.80 -20.21
C ILE A 365 -22.26 18.24 -20.56
N ASP A 366 -23.23 18.44 -21.45
CA ASP A 366 -23.75 19.75 -21.85
C ASP A 366 -24.24 20.55 -20.62
N ASP A 367 -25.09 19.94 -19.79
CA ASP A 367 -25.59 20.53 -18.55
C ASP A 367 -24.45 20.86 -17.54
N ALA A 368 -23.35 20.10 -17.53
CA ALA A 368 -22.22 20.34 -16.65
C ALA A 368 -21.36 21.51 -17.12
N LEU A 369 -21.02 21.53 -18.40
CA LEU A 369 -20.21 22.58 -19.00
C LEU A 369 -20.95 23.92 -18.99
N ASP A 370 -22.26 23.94 -19.28
CA ASP A 370 -23.10 25.15 -19.18
C ASP A 370 -23.15 25.74 -17.76
N ASP A 371 -23.08 24.87 -16.74
CA ASP A 371 -23.04 25.26 -15.33
C ASP A 371 -21.62 25.54 -14.81
N ASN A 372 -20.61 25.53 -15.67
CA ASN A 372 -19.18 25.67 -15.31
C ASN A 372 -18.74 24.64 -14.27
N ARG A 373 -19.00 23.37 -14.54
CA ARG A 373 -18.53 22.24 -13.72
C ARG A 373 -17.56 21.39 -14.54
N PRO A 374 -16.39 21.01 -13.98
CA PRO A 374 -15.39 20.24 -14.71
C PRO A 374 -15.92 18.84 -15.07
N VAL A 375 -15.48 18.37 -16.23
CA VAL A 375 -15.81 17.04 -16.76
C VAL A 375 -14.53 16.35 -17.23
N SER A 376 -14.36 15.10 -16.81
CA SER A 376 -13.25 14.24 -17.25
C SER A 376 -13.80 12.96 -17.88
N ALA A 377 -13.03 12.37 -18.80
CA ALA A 377 -13.37 11.11 -19.43
C ALA A 377 -12.14 10.21 -19.57
N SER A 378 -12.30 8.94 -19.21
CA SER A 378 -11.21 7.96 -19.22
C SER A 378 -11.31 7.06 -20.44
N VAL A 379 -10.22 6.93 -21.19
CA VAL A 379 -10.19 6.11 -22.41
C VAL A 379 -10.28 4.62 -22.06
N ARG A 380 -10.94 3.84 -22.92
CA ARG A 380 -10.79 2.38 -22.93
C ARG A 380 -9.38 2.03 -23.41
N ASP A 381 -8.98 0.75 -23.35
CA ASP A 381 -7.76 0.23 -24.01
C ASP A 381 -7.84 0.36 -25.56
N GLU A 382 -8.05 1.58 -26.05
CA GLU A 382 -8.40 2.03 -27.38
C GLU A 382 -7.66 3.36 -27.64
N LEU A 383 -7.81 3.94 -28.83
CA LEU A 383 -7.15 5.19 -29.23
C LEU A 383 -5.61 5.19 -29.11
N GLY A 384 -4.98 4.01 -29.12
CA GLY A 384 -3.52 3.85 -29.15
C GLY A 384 -2.82 4.06 -27.81
N ILE A 385 -3.57 4.09 -26.70
CA ILE A 385 -3.04 4.22 -25.34
C ILE A 385 -3.62 3.12 -24.44
N GLU A 386 -2.96 2.88 -23.30
CA GLU A 386 -3.50 2.01 -22.27
C GLU A 386 -4.75 2.66 -21.65
N GLY A 387 -5.74 1.85 -21.32
CA GLY A 387 -6.99 2.28 -20.73
C GLY A 387 -6.78 2.91 -19.35
N GLY A 388 -7.66 3.83 -19.00
CA GLY A 388 -7.56 4.60 -17.75
C GLY A 388 -6.81 5.92 -17.87
N HIS A 389 -6.24 6.25 -19.04
CA HIS A 389 -5.76 7.62 -19.30
C HIS A 389 -6.93 8.60 -19.25
N SER A 390 -6.83 9.61 -18.38
CA SER A 390 -7.88 10.61 -18.18
C SER A 390 -7.67 11.81 -19.09
N LEU A 391 -8.77 12.32 -19.65
CA LEU A 391 -8.80 13.50 -20.50
C LEU A 391 -9.82 14.50 -19.97
N THR A 392 -9.59 15.78 -20.21
CA THR A 392 -10.58 16.84 -19.94
C THR A 392 -11.58 16.89 -21.09
N VAL A 393 -12.88 16.93 -20.78
CA VAL A 393 -13.93 17.21 -21.78
C VAL A 393 -14.18 18.73 -21.77
N THR A 394 -13.94 19.39 -22.89
CA THR A 394 -13.88 20.86 -22.96
C THR A 394 -15.12 21.49 -23.60
N ASP A 395 -15.83 20.74 -24.46
CA ASP A 395 -17.04 21.21 -25.14
C ASP A 395 -17.88 20.03 -25.66
N VAL A 396 -19.18 20.25 -25.84
CA VAL A 396 -20.06 19.38 -26.62
C VAL A 396 -20.96 20.21 -27.52
N TYR A 397 -21.09 19.81 -28.79
CA TYR A 397 -21.86 20.59 -29.76
C TYR A 397 -22.40 19.75 -30.91
N GLU A 398 -23.38 20.30 -31.63
CA GLU A 398 -23.99 19.67 -32.79
C GLU A 398 -23.72 20.45 -34.08
N VAL A 399 -23.22 19.77 -35.12
CA VAL A 399 -23.03 20.30 -36.47
C VAL A 399 -23.73 19.40 -37.48
N ASP A 400 -24.62 19.97 -38.28
CA ASP A 400 -25.35 19.25 -39.35
C ASP A 400 -26.06 17.95 -38.89
N GLY A 401 -26.53 17.92 -37.63
CA GLY A 401 -27.21 16.76 -37.04
C GLY A 401 -26.27 15.72 -36.44
N VAL A 402 -24.96 15.98 -36.38
CA VAL A 402 -23.97 15.12 -35.73
C VAL A 402 -23.48 15.82 -34.47
N LYS A 403 -23.60 15.12 -33.34
CA LYS A 403 -23.10 15.57 -32.05
C LYS A 403 -21.62 15.19 -31.90
N TYR A 404 -20.84 16.11 -31.36
CA TYR A 404 -19.42 15.99 -31.14
C TYR A 404 -19.11 16.23 -29.67
N VAL A 405 -18.06 15.55 -29.20
CA VAL A 405 -17.40 15.80 -27.93
C VAL A 405 -16.00 16.31 -28.24
N GLU A 406 -15.61 17.42 -27.61
CA GLU A 406 -14.26 17.97 -27.66
C GLU A 406 -13.53 17.61 -26.36
N LEU A 407 -12.29 17.14 -26.49
CA LEU A 407 -11.44 16.73 -25.39
C LEU A 407 -10.05 17.33 -25.50
N ARG A 408 -9.37 17.49 -24.37
CA ARG A 408 -7.96 17.85 -24.28
C ARG A 408 -7.19 16.74 -23.56
N ASN A 409 -6.11 16.27 -24.19
CA ASN A 409 -5.14 15.39 -23.57
C ASN A 409 -4.18 16.23 -22.68
N PRO A 410 -4.02 15.92 -21.38
CA PRO A 410 -3.13 16.67 -20.49
C PRO A 410 -1.65 16.68 -20.91
N TRP A 411 -1.20 15.80 -21.83
CA TRP A 411 0.14 15.87 -22.44
C TRP A 411 0.36 17.08 -23.36
N ALA A 412 -0.67 17.93 -23.57
CA ALA A 412 -0.66 19.03 -24.54
C ALA A 412 -0.29 18.59 -25.98
N SER A 413 -0.39 17.28 -26.25
CA SER A 413 -0.08 16.68 -27.54
C SER A 413 -0.90 15.40 -27.72
N HIS A 414 -1.10 14.98 -28.96
CA HIS A 414 -1.81 13.74 -29.27
C HIS A 414 -0.88 12.53 -29.16
N GLY A 415 0.43 12.72 -29.33
CA GLY A 415 1.42 11.64 -29.32
C GLY A 415 1.00 10.46 -30.21
N GLN A 416 0.89 9.29 -29.59
CA GLN A 416 0.46 8.04 -30.24
C GLN A 416 -1.05 7.97 -30.53
N MET A 417 -1.86 8.91 -30.04
CA MET A 417 -3.32 8.94 -30.25
C MET A 417 -3.74 9.56 -31.59
N GLU A 418 -2.88 10.31 -32.28
CA GLU A 418 -3.27 11.07 -33.47
C GLU A 418 -3.89 10.18 -34.57
N ASP A 419 -3.18 9.11 -34.95
CA ASP A 419 -3.66 8.16 -35.97
C ASP A 419 -4.95 7.44 -35.50
N PRO A 420 -5.01 6.83 -34.30
CA PRO A 420 -6.23 6.22 -33.77
C PRO A 420 -7.44 7.15 -33.67
N ILE A 421 -7.26 8.41 -33.25
CA ILE A 421 -8.34 9.42 -33.22
C ILE A 421 -8.89 9.64 -34.62
N ASN A 422 -8.01 9.81 -35.61
CA ASN A 422 -8.43 10.01 -37.00
C ASN A 422 -9.11 8.76 -37.58
N GLU A 423 -8.65 7.55 -37.21
CA GLU A 423 -9.26 6.29 -37.62
C GLU A 423 -10.67 6.09 -37.01
N ALA A 424 -10.89 6.56 -35.78
CA ALA A 424 -12.20 6.64 -35.12
C ALA A 424 -13.07 7.82 -35.60
N GLY A 425 -12.70 8.47 -36.71
CA GLY A 425 -13.49 9.57 -37.29
C GLY A 425 -13.40 10.91 -36.55
N GLY A 426 -12.46 11.02 -35.60
CA GLY A 426 -12.14 12.27 -34.91
C GLY A 426 -11.30 13.22 -35.75
N THR A 427 -10.94 14.36 -35.15
CA THR A 427 -10.06 15.37 -35.74
C THR A 427 -9.21 15.99 -34.64
N THR A 428 -7.88 15.90 -34.79
CA THR A 428 -6.92 16.55 -33.90
C THR A 428 -6.76 18.03 -34.20
N MET A 429 -6.46 18.81 -33.16
CA MET A 429 -6.23 20.26 -33.19
C MET A 429 -4.90 20.58 -32.51
N GLY A 430 -4.61 21.84 -32.16
CA GLY A 430 -3.41 22.16 -31.39
C GLY A 430 -3.55 21.74 -29.91
N ASP A 431 -2.44 21.71 -29.19
CA ASP A 431 -2.41 21.61 -27.72
C ASP A 431 -3.11 20.38 -27.13
N GLY A 432 -2.97 19.22 -27.80
CA GLY A 432 -3.62 17.98 -27.35
C GLY A 432 -5.15 17.98 -27.48
N ILE A 433 -5.77 19.05 -28.02
CA ILE A 433 -7.21 19.14 -28.21
C ILE A 433 -7.62 18.32 -29.43
N PHE A 434 -8.69 17.55 -29.33
CA PHE A 434 -9.31 16.88 -30.46
C PHE A 434 -10.81 16.77 -30.25
N ARG A 435 -11.53 16.45 -31.32
CA ARG A 435 -12.97 16.19 -31.26
C ARG A 435 -13.31 14.88 -31.93
N MET A 436 -14.40 14.26 -31.52
CA MET A 436 -14.92 13.06 -32.17
C MET A 436 -16.45 13.01 -32.12
N PRO A 437 -17.09 12.29 -33.06
CA PRO A 437 -18.53 12.05 -33.01
C PRO A 437 -18.92 11.37 -31.69
N LEU A 438 -20.10 11.70 -31.17
CA LEU A 438 -20.62 11.19 -29.88
C LEU A 438 -20.67 9.66 -29.83
N ASP A 439 -21.03 9.00 -30.92
CA ASP A 439 -21.08 7.53 -30.99
C ASP A 439 -19.66 6.94 -30.84
N GLU A 440 -18.65 7.57 -31.44
CA GLU A 440 -17.25 7.15 -31.35
C GLU A 440 -16.69 7.44 -29.94
N PHE A 441 -17.08 8.57 -29.34
CA PHE A 441 -16.77 8.84 -27.93
C PHE A 441 -17.35 7.75 -27.00
N ALA A 442 -18.63 7.40 -27.17
CA ALA A 442 -19.25 6.36 -26.37
C ALA A 442 -18.56 4.99 -26.53
N ASP A 443 -18.12 4.67 -27.75
CA ASP A 443 -17.41 3.43 -28.04
C ASP A 443 -15.99 3.37 -27.46
N ASN A 444 -15.28 4.50 -27.40
CA ASN A 444 -13.86 4.56 -27.02
C ASN A 444 -13.60 4.95 -25.55
N PHE A 445 -14.60 5.46 -24.82
CA PHE A 445 -14.44 5.91 -23.44
C PHE A 445 -15.17 5.00 -22.45
N ALA A 446 -14.52 4.71 -21.32
CA ALA A 446 -14.97 3.75 -20.32
C ALA A 446 -15.83 4.39 -19.24
N GLU A 447 -15.50 5.64 -18.91
CA GLU A 447 -16.06 6.35 -17.77
C GLU A 447 -16.03 7.85 -18.06
N VAL A 448 -17.14 8.52 -17.76
CA VAL A 448 -17.27 9.98 -17.76
C VAL A 448 -17.61 10.41 -16.34
N GLN A 449 -16.92 11.44 -15.88
CA GLN A 449 -16.92 11.91 -14.50
C GLN A 449 -17.32 13.38 -14.52
N VAL A 450 -18.48 13.66 -13.93
CA VAL A 450 -19.08 15.00 -13.95
C VAL A 450 -19.20 15.51 -12.53
N ALA A 451 -18.55 16.64 -12.23
CA ALA A 451 -18.73 17.33 -10.95
C ALA A 451 -20.19 17.80 -10.77
N LYS A 452 -20.75 17.68 -9.56
CA LYS A 452 -22.15 17.99 -9.25
C LYS A 452 -22.41 19.41 -8.79
#